data_AF-A0A7J9BT09-F1
#
_entry.id   AF-A0A7J9BT09-F1
#
_cell.length_a   1.000
_cell.length_b   1.000
_cell.length_c   1.000
_cell.angle_alpha   90.00
_cell.angle_beta   90.00
_cell.angle_gamma   90.00
#
_symmetry.space_group_name_H-M   'P 1'
#
loop_
_entity.id
_entity.type
_entity.pdbx_description
1 polymer ?
#
loop_
_entity_poly.entity_id
_entity_poly.type
_entity_poly.pdbx_seq_one_letter_code
_entity_poly.pdbx_strand_id
1 'polypeptide(L)'
;MAEEETSLSGVSGAFRQVLFISAGASHSVALLFLSFVVILQCSLLHGGYDWLTASGNIICSWGRGEDGQLGHGDAEDRLSPTRLSALDGHDIISITCGADHTIAYSLSNAEVYSWGWGDFGRLGHGNSSDLFTPQPIKALHGLRIKQIACGDSHCLAVTMEGEVHRRETTKEESLTVKRTEMPLIWGRNQNGQLGLGTTEDSPVPQKIKAFQGISIKMVAAGAEHTAAISKEGALYGWGWGRYGNLGLGDRNDRLVPEKVSALNEEKMNMVACGWRHTISVSVIGGLYTYGWSKYGQLGHGDFEDHLVPYKVEALADSSIKQAILSDNSSASNMQTARVIMISGGWRHTMALTSDGKLYGWGWNKVENENKLSLVYIFEIHSPILNSGEITPLNMPYHYIASVCFLIH
;
A
#
# COMPACT_ATOMS: atom_id res chain seq x y z
N MET A 1 63.30 2.68 8.93
CA MET A 1 62.50 2.52 7.71
C MET A 1 61.06 2.51 8.13
N ALA A 2 60.38 3.62 7.86
CA ALA A 2 58.92 3.69 7.90
C ALA A 2 58.39 2.99 6.65
N GLU A 3 57.37 2.15 6.78
CA GLU A 3 56.51 1.77 5.66
C GLU A 3 55.15 2.42 5.86
N GLU A 4 54.69 3.03 4.77
CA GLU A 4 53.58 3.96 4.65
C GLU A 4 52.23 3.30 4.92
N GLU A 5 51.43 3.89 5.82
CA GLU A 5 49.98 3.76 5.79
C GLU A 5 49.43 4.62 4.65
N THR A 6 49.04 3.98 3.54
CA THR A 6 48.21 4.62 2.52
C THR A 6 46.80 4.78 3.06
N SER A 7 46.42 6.02 3.35
CA SER A 7 45.07 6.43 3.73
C SER A 7 44.12 6.28 2.53
N LEU A 8 43.19 5.32 2.63
CA LEU A 8 41.99 5.29 1.79
C LEU A 8 41.11 6.49 2.19
N SER A 9 41.20 7.56 1.41
CA SER A 9 40.30 8.71 1.49
C SER A 9 38.85 8.22 1.39
N GLY A 10 38.11 8.38 2.47
CA GLY A 10 36.71 7.96 2.57
C GLY A 10 35.83 8.63 1.52
N VAL A 11 35.18 7.82 0.70
CA VAL A 11 34.01 8.26 -0.07
C VAL A 11 32.85 8.39 0.94
N SER A 12 32.73 9.58 1.54
CA SER A 12 31.55 9.95 2.31
C SER A 12 30.41 10.24 1.34
N GLY A 13 29.74 9.18 0.88
CA GLY A 13 28.49 9.30 0.15
C GLY A 13 27.37 9.67 1.13
N ALA A 14 26.60 10.71 0.81
CA ALA A 14 25.39 11.04 1.58
C ALA A 14 24.37 9.89 1.46
N PHE A 15 24.02 9.27 2.59
CA PHE A 15 23.01 8.22 2.64
C PHE A 15 21.60 8.83 2.50
N ARG A 16 20.79 8.29 1.57
CA ARG A 16 19.38 8.70 1.39
C ARG A 16 18.46 7.86 2.26
N GLN A 17 17.43 8.48 2.83
CA GLN A 17 16.44 7.78 3.63
C GLN A 17 15.41 7.11 2.72
N VAL A 18 15.13 5.83 2.97
CA VAL A 18 14.01 5.13 2.33
C VAL A 18 12.70 5.64 2.90
N LEU A 19 11.83 6.20 2.06
CA LEU A 19 10.49 6.65 2.46
C LEU A 19 9.44 5.56 2.23
N PHE A 20 9.48 4.93 1.06
CA PHE A 20 8.57 3.87 0.68
C PHE A 20 9.33 2.80 -0.07
N ILE A 21 8.87 1.57 0.07
CA ILE A 21 9.16 0.51 -0.88
C ILE A 21 7.78 -0.11 -1.20
N SER A 22 7.63 -0.65 -2.41
CA SER A 22 6.47 -1.43 -2.84
C SER A 22 6.99 -2.65 -3.59
N ALA A 23 6.35 -3.80 -3.40
CA ALA A 23 6.67 -5.01 -4.13
C ALA A 23 5.49 -5.41 -5.02
N GLY A 24 5.78 -5.80 -6.25
CA GLY A 24 4.86 -6.51 -7.12
C GLY A 24 5.05 -8.03 -7.01
N ALA A 25 4.61 -8.78 -8.02
CA ALA A 25 4.74 -10.23 -8.03
C ALA A 25 6.21 -10.70 -8.08
N SER A 26 7.05 -9.95 -8.79
CA SER A 26 8.46 -10.31 -9.06
C SER A 26 9.40 -9.09 -9.16
N HIS A 27 8.92 -7.90 -8.80
CA HIS A 27 9.70 -6.66 -8.84
C HIS A 27 9.51 -5.85 -7.56
N SER A 28 10.46 -4.95 -7.28
CA SER A 28 10.45 -4.05 -6.14
C SER A 28 10.77 -2.63 -6.61
N VAL A 29 10.15 -1.65 -5.97
CA VAL A 29 10.37 -0.23 -6.24
C VAL A 29 10.52 0.50 -4.90
N ALA A 30 11.47 1.42 -4.81
CA ALA A 30 11.74 2.23 -3.63
C ALA A 30 11.71 3.73 -3.95
N LEU A 31 11.12 4.52 -3.06
CA LEU A 31 11.20 5.97 -3.05
C LEU A 31 12.19 6.40 -1.96
N LEU A 32 13.21 7.16 -2.36
CA LEU A 32 14.30 7.62 -1.51
C LEU A 32 14.27 9.15 -1.40
N PHE A 33 14.36 9.67 -0.19
CA PHE A 33 14.49 11.10 0.09
C PHE A 33 15.94 11.47 0.38
N LEU A 34 16.39 12.60 -0.18
CA LEU A 34 17.60 13.25 0.32
C LEU A 34 17.22 14.07 1.55
N SER A 35 17.42 13.53 2.74
CA SER A 35 17.61 14.41 3.90
C SER A 35 18.97 15.09 3.73
N PHE A 36 19.04 16.38 4.10
CA PHE A 36 20.21 17.28 4.10
C PHE A 36 20.39 18.21 2.89
N VAL A 37 20.26 19.50 3.18
CA VAL A 37 20.90 20.61 2.48
C VAL A 37 22.40 20.51 2.77
N VAL A 38 23.21 20.11 1.79
CA VAL A 38 24.66 20.29 1.90
C VAL A 38 24.94 21.77 1.67
N ILE A 39 25.19 22.54 2.74
CA ILE A 39 25.84 23.85 2.62
C ILE A 39 27.29 23.56 2.26
N LEU A 40 27.59 23.45 0.96
CA LEU A 40 28.96 23.44 0.48
C LEU A 40 29.49 24.87 0.64
N GLN A 41 30.16 25.14 1.75
CA GLN A 41 30.90 26.39 1.94
C GLN A 41 32.12 26.35 1.01
N CYS A 42 31.92 26.71 -0.25
CA CYS A 42 33.03 26.93 -1.17
C CYS A 42 33.60 28.31 -0.89
N SER A 43 34.78 28.33 -0.25
CA SER A 43 35.55 29.54 -0.02
C SER A 43 35.91 30.18 -1.36
N LEU A 44 35.28 31.35 -1.59
CA LEU A 44 35.64 32.42 -2.52
C LEU A 44 36.83 32.16 -3.44
N LEU A 45 36.58 32.18 -4.75
CA LEU A 45 37.22 33.11 -5.68
C LEU A 45 36.46 33.05 -7.02
N HIS A 46 35.72 34.13 -7.31
CA HIS A 46 35.03 34.47 -8.56
C HIS A 46 33.60 33.95 -8.76
N GLY A 47 32.65 34.76 -8.27
CA GLY A 47 31.41 35.12 -8.97
C GLY A 47 30.53 34.02 -9.57
N GLY A 48 29.55 33.55 -8.78
CA GLY A 48 28.41 32.75 -9.24
C GLY A 48 27.89 31.86 -8.12
N TYR A 49 26.79 32.25 -7.46
CA TYR A 49 26.08 31.36 -6.53
C TYR A 49 25.17 30.43 -7.34
N ASP A 50 25.69 29.30 -7.83
CA ASP A 50 24.81 28.22 -8.31
C ASP A 50 24.40 27.35 -7.11
N TRP A 51 23.20 27.64 -6.61
CA TRP A 51 22.53 26.85 -5.57
C TRP A 51 22.05 25.52 -6.18
N LEU A 52 22.88 24.49 -6.18
CA LEU A 52 22.43 23.12 -6.46
C LEU A 52 21.83 22.51 -5.19
N THR A 53 20.64 22.94 -4.80
CA THR A 53 19.76 22.12 -3.96
C THR A 53 19.35 20.91 -4.79
N ALA A 54 20.10 19.80 -4.68
CA ALA A 54 19.66 18.49 -5.18
C ALA A 54 18.57 17.90 -4.26
N SER A 55 17.56 18.70 -3.91
CA SER A 55 16.34 18.23 -3.26
C SER A 55 15.49 17.53 -4.31
N GLY A 56 15.62 16.21 -4.39
CA GLY A 56 14.85 15.41 -5.33
C GLY A 56 14.60 14.03 -4.75
N ASN A 57 13.33 13.62 -4.77
CA ASN A 57 12.95 12.25 -4.50
C ASN A 57 13.52 11.38 -5.62
N ILE A 58 14.22 10.31 -5.26
CA ILE A 58 14.77 9.35 -6.20
C ILE A 58 13.94 8.09 -6.15
N ILE A 59 13.62 7.54 -7.31
CA ILE A 59 13.01 6.22 -7.42
C ILE A 59 14.07 5.22 -7.87
N CYS A 60 14.10 4.07 -7.22
CA CYS A 60 14.86 2.92 -7.68
C CYS A 60 13.92 1.74 -7.90
N SER A 61 14.18 0.94 -8.92
CA SER A 61 13.45 -0.29 -9.23
C SER A 61 14.42 -1.45 -9.48
N TRP A 62 14.02 -2.66 -9.10
CA TRP A 62 14.79 -3.89 -9.32
C TRP A 62 13.89 -5.14 -9.31
N GLY A 63 14.42 -6.27 -9.78
CA GLY A 63 13.70 -7.53 -9.99
C GLY A 63 13.48 -7.83 -11.47
N ARG A 64 12.36 -8.47 -11.80
CA ARG A 64 11.97 -8.81 -13.18
C ARG A 64 11.63 -7.55 -14.00
N GLY A 65 12.16 -7.45 -15.21
CA GLY A 65 11.97 -6.32 -16.12
C GLY A 65 11.29 -6.64 -17.45
N GLU A 66 11.02 -7.91 -17.73
CA GLU A 66 10.52 -8.40 -19.03
C GLU A 66 9.26 -7.67 -19.55
N ASP A 67 8.35 -7.30 -18.65
CA ASP A 67 7.08 -6.63 -19.01
C ASP A 67 7.19 -5.10 -18.90
N GLY A 68 8.40 -4.57 -18.67
CA GLY A 68 8.67 -3.14 -18.54
C GLY A 68 8.38 -2.54 -17.17
N GLN A 69 8.00 -3.35 -16.16
CA GLN A 69 7.59 -2.92 -14.82
C GLN A 69 8.69 -2.17 -14.04
N LEU A 70 9.94 -2.20 -14.50
CA LEU A 70 11.04 -1.42 -13.90
C LEU A 70 11.13 0.02 -14.45
N GLY A 71 10.58 0.29 -15.63
CA GLY A 71 10.47 1.64 -16.19
C GLY A 71 11.75 2.20 -16.85
N HIS A 72 12.79 1.39 -17.06
CA HIS A 72 14.10 1.87 -17.55
C HIS A 72 14.20 2.04 -19.08
N GLY A 73 13.16 1.71 -19.84
CA GLY A 73 13.15 1.75 -21.31
C GLY A 73 13.61 0.46 -21.98
N ASP A 74 13.86 -0.58 -21.20
CA ASP A 74 14.31 -1.90 -21.64
C ASP A 74 13.60 -3.02 -20.84
N ALA A 75 13.69 -4.25 -21.35
CA ALA A 75 13.05 -5.45 -20.80
C ALA A 75 13.99 -6.25 -19.89
N GLU A 76 15.12 -5.68 -19.44
CA GLU A 76 16.14 -6.41 -18.71
C GLU A 76 15.85 -6.45 -17.21
N ASP A 77 16.07 -7.62 -16.62
CA ASP A 77 16.04 -7.79 -15.17
C ASP A 77 17.17 -6.99 -14.49
N ARG A 78 16.88 -6.44 -13.31
CA ARG A 78 17.86 -5.72 -12.51
C ARG A 78 18.02 -6.42 -11.17
N LEU A 79 19.20 -6.99 -10.92
CA LEU A 79 19.47 -7.72 -9.66
C LEU A 79 19.74 -6.80 -8.46
N SER A 80 19.88 -5.50 -8.69
CA SER A 80 20.15 -4.51 -7.64
C SER A 80 19.34 -3.24 -7.86
N PRO A 81 19.00 -2.49 -6.79
CA PRO A 81 18.25 -1.24 -6.89
C PRO A 81 18.86 -0.30 -7.92
N THR A 82 18.14 -0.08 -9.03
CA THR A 82 18.62 0.76 -10.12
C THR A 82 17.78 2.03 -10.21
N ARG A 83 18.45 3.19 -10.27
CA ARG A 83 17.76 4.49 -10.34
C ARG A 83 16.92 4.61 -11.61
N LEU A 84 15.66 4.99 -11.44
CA LEU A 84 14.71 5.29 -12.50
C LEU A 84 14.80 6.77 -12.87
N SER A 85 15.72 7.11 -13.77
CA SER A 85 15.99 8.50 -14.15
C SER A 85 14.83 9.20 -14.85
N ALA A 86 13.91 8.46 -15.47
CA ALA A 86 12.73 8.99 -16.15
C ALA A 86 11.77 9.78 -15.24
N LEU A 87 11.88 9.63 -13.91
CA LEU A 87 11.06 10.35 -12.93
C LEU A 87 11.87 11.35 -12.08
N ASP A 88 13.13 11.59 -12.44
CA ASP A 88 13.96 12.59 -11.76
C ASP A 88 13.35 13.99 -11.94
N GLY A 89 13.13 14.71 -10.84
CA GLY A 89 12.52 16.05 -10.87
C GLY A 89 11.00 16.08 -10.99
N HIS A 90 10.33 14.93 -10.97
CA HIS A 90 8.86 14.85 -11.00
C HIS A 90 8.21 14.88 -9.60
N ASP A 91 9.00 15.04 -8.53
CA ASP A 91 8.54 15.13 -7.12
C ASP A 91 7.53 14.02 -6.73
N ILE A 92 7.86 12.78 -7.09
CA ILE A 92 7.00 11.64 -6.76
C ILE A 92 6.90 11.49 -5.24
N ILE A 93 5.68 11.39 -4.72
CA ILE A 93 5.42 11.24 -3.28
C ILE A 93 4.84 9.87 -2.92
N SER A 94 4.44 9.08 -3.92
CA SER A 94 3.82 7.78 -3.70
C SER A 94 4.13 6.86 -4.87
N ILE A 95 4.41 5.60 -4.55
CA ILE A 95 4.65 4.51 -5.49
C ILE A 95 3.84 3.30 -5.04
N THR A 96 3.26 2.58 -6.00
CA THR A 96 2.50 1.36 -5.77
C THR A 96 2.75 0.39 -6.90
N CYS A 97 3.11 -0.84 -6.57
CA CYS A 97 3.24 -1.94 -7.52
C CYS A 97 1.93 -2.72 -7.57
N GLY A 98 1.50 -3.11 -8.76
CA GLY A 98 0.66 -4.30 -8.93
C GLY A 98 1.53 -5.52 -9.23
N ALA A 99 0.95 -6.58 -9.80
CA ALA A 99 1.73 -7.79 -10.11
C ALA A 99 2.94 -7.50 -11.04
N ASP A 100 2.66 -6.98 -12.24
CA ASP A 100 3.65 -6.73 -13.29
C ASP A 100 3.53 -5.31 -13.87
N HIS A 101 3.13 -4.35 -13.03
CA HIS A 101 3.08 -2.93 -13.38
C HIS A 101 3.34 -2.07 -12.15
N THR A 102 3.72 -0.81 -12.36
CA THR A 102 3.95 0.16 -11.30
C THR A 102 3.20 1.45 -11.60
N ILE A 103 2.70 2.08 -10.53
CA ILE A 103 2.07 3.40 -10.56
C ILE A 103 2.82 4.33 -9.60
N ALA A 104 3.05 5.57 -10.04
CA ALA A 104 3.63 6.63 -9.23
C ALA A 104 2.76 7.89 -9.27
N TYR A 105 2.79 8.69 -8.21
CA TYR A 105 2.02 9.94 -8.13
C TYR A 105 2.88 11.11 -7.67
N SER A 106 2.79 12.21 -8.43
CA SER A 106 3.35 13.52 -8.12
C SER A 106 2.26 14.44 -7.59
N LEU A 107 2.44 14.94 -6.36
CA LEU A 107 1.51 15.91 -5.77
C LEU A 107 1.70 17.32 -6.32
N SER A 108 2.94 17.73 -6.61
CA SER A 108 3.24 19.07 -7.13
C SER A 108 2.72 19.23 -8.55
N ASN A 109 2.87 18.19 -9.37
CA ASN A 109 2.40 18.21 -10.77
C ASN A 109 0.94 17.77 -10.91
N ALA A 110 0.33 17.20 -9.85
CA ALA A 110 -0.98 16.56 -9.88
C ALA A 110 -1.08 15.52 -11.02
N GLU A 111 -0.06 14.67 -11.13
CA GLU A 111 0.08 13.68 -12.18
C GLU A 111 0.29 12.27 -11.64
N VAL A 112 -0.42 11.32 -12.23
CA VAL A 112 -0.26 9.89 -11.98
C VAL A 112 0.44 9.28 -13.18
N TYR A 113 1.49 8.51 -12.95
CA TYR A 113 2.28 7.81 -13.94
C TYR A 113 2.06 6.31 -13.81
N SER A 114 2.04 5.58 -14.92
CA SER A 114 2.01 4.12 -14.93
C SER A 114 2.93 3.56 -16.02
N TRP A 115 3.43 2.36 -15.76
CA TRP A 115 4.26 1.58 -16.69
C TRP A 115 4.25 0.09 -16.31
N GLY A 116 4.73 -0.76 -17.21
CA GLY A 116 4.72 -2.23 -17.11
C GLY A 116 3.75 -2.87 -18.09
N TRP A 117 3.21 -4.03 -17.69
CA TRP A 117 2.30 -4.83 -18.52
C TRP A 117 0.96 -4.12 -18.74
N GLY A 118 0.55 -3.98 -20.00
CA GLY A 118 -0.58 -3.19 -20.48
C GLY A 118 -1.93 -3.90 -20.50
N ASP A 119 -1.93 -5.23 -20.46
CA ASP A 119 -3.13 -6.04 -20.69
C ASP A 119 -4.32 -5.66 -19.81
N PHE A 120 -5.51 -5.75 -20.39
CA PHE A 120 -6.80 -5.32 -19.81
C PHE A 120 -6.88 -3.82 -19.50
N GLY A 121 -5.91 -3.05 -19.99
CA GLY A 121 -5.83 -1.61 -19.80
C GLY A 121 -5.52 -1.19 -18.37
N ARG A 122 -4.82 -2.04 -17.60
CA ARG A 122 -4.42 -1.77 -16.21
C ARG A 122 -3.55 -0.52 -16.04
N LEU A 123 -2.90 -0.06 -17.10
CA LEU A 123 -2.12 1.17 -17.08
C LEU A 123 -2.99 2.44 -17.21
N GLY A 124 -4.25 2.33 -17.64
CA GLY A 124 -5.20 3.46 -17.63
C GLY A 124 -5.10 4.44 -18.81
N HIS A 125 -4.37 4.10 -19.87
CA HIS A 125 -4.12 4.99 -21.03
C HIS A 125 -5.14 4.87 -22.18
N GLY A 126 -6.22 4.12 -22.00
CA GLY A 126 -7.23 3.90 -23.05
C GLY A 126 -6.86 2.83 -24.08
N ASN A 127 -5.85 2.01 -23.81
CA ASN A 127 -5.41 0.89 -24.62
C ASN A 127 -4.79 -0.21 -23.72
N SER A 128 -4.32 -1.30 -24.33
CA SER A 128 -3.67 -2.43 -23.64
C SER A 128 -2.18 -2.57 -23.98
N SER A 129 -1.50 -1.50 -24.37
CA SER A 129 -0.08 -1.55 -24.74
C SER A 129 0.82 -1.54 -23.51
N ASP A 130 1.87 -2.35 -23.54
CA ASP A 130 2.93 -2.35 -22.53
C ASP A 130 3.74 -1.05 -22.59
N LEU A 131 4.24 -0.62 -21.44
CA LEU A 131 5.05 0.58 -21.33
C LEU A 131 6.32 0.31 -20.56
N PHE A 132 7.46 0.49 -21.22
CA PHE A 132 8.78 0.30 -20.63
C PHE A 132 9.33 1.57 -19.97
N THR A 133 8.62 2.68 -20.06
CA THR A 133 8.94 3.94 -19.38
C THR A 133 7.67 4.54 -18.74
N PRO A 134 7.79 5.23 -17.60
CA PRO A 134 6.67 5.92 -16.96
C PRO A 134 5.97 6.88 -17.91
N GLN A 135 4.64 6.75 -18.07
CA GLN A 135 3.83 7.67 -18.85
C GLN A 135 2.69 8.25 -17.99
N PRO A 136 2.31 9.53 -18.17
CA PRO A 136 1.22 10.13 -17.43
C PRO A 136 -0.15 9.58 -17.86
N ILE A 137 -0.98 9.21 -16.89
CA ILE A 137 -2.38 8.82 -17.08
C ILE A 137 -3.20 10.09 -17.28
N LYS A 138 -3.41 10.48 -18.55
CA LYS A 138 -4.12 11.72 -18.92
C LYS A 138 -5.49 11.88 -18.24
N ALA A 139 -6.21 10.79 -18.03
CA ALA A 139 -7.53 10.79 -17.39
C ALA A 139 -7.50 11.20 -15.90
N LEU A 140 -6.34 11.15 -15.23
CA LEU A 140 -6.16 11.52 -13.82
C LEU A 140 -5.45 12.87 -13.65
N HIS A 141 -5.05 13.54 -14.74
CA HIS A 141 -4.33 14.80 -14.68
C HIS A 141 -5.14 15.88 -13.94
N GLY A 142 -4.48 16.59 -13.01
CA GLY A 142 -5.09 17.64 -12.20
C GLY A 142 -5.94 17.14 -11.03
N LEU A 143 -6.12 15.82 -10.87
CA LEU A 143 -6.82 15.26 -9.72
C LEU A 143 -5.87 15.12 -8.54
N ARG A 144 -6.34 15.53 -7.36
CA ARG A 144 -5.62 15.27 -6.11
C ARG A 144 -5.88 13.85 -5.64
N ILE A 145 -4.86 13.02 -5.69
CA ILE A 145 -4.95 11.62 -5.28
C ILE A 145 -4.56 11.48 -3.79
N LYS A 146 -5.41 10.79 -3.03
CA LYS A 146 -5.21 10.44 -1.63
C LYS A 146 -4.49 9.10 -1.47
N GLN A 147 -4.91 8.11 -2.24
CA GLN A 147 -4.39 6.74 -2.17
C GLN A 147 -4.48 6.10 -3.55
N ILE A 148 -3.49 5.30 -3.90
CA ILE A 148 -3.51 4.37 -5.03
C ILE A 148 -3.43 2.94 -4.46
N ALA A 149 -4.16 2.02 -5.07
CA ALA A 149 -4.05 0.59 -4.79
C ALA A 149 -4.00 -0.18 -6.11
N CYS A 150 -3.11 -1.16 -6.20
CA CYS A 150 -2.98 -2.00 -7.39
C CYS A 150 -3.16 -3.46 -7.00
N GLY A 151 -3.97 -4.18 -7.77
CA GLY A 151 -4.08 -5.63 -7.72
C GLY A 151 -3.20 -6.27 -8.81
N ASP A 152 -3.55 -7.48 -9.22
CA ASP A 152 -2.83 -8.16 -10.30
C ASP A 152 -3.04 -7.45 -11.64
N SER A 153 -4.27 -7.05 -11.94
CA SER A 153 -4.66 -6.50 -13.25
C SER A 153 -5.70 -5.38 -13.18
N HIS A 154 -5.96 -4.82 -12.01
CA HIS A 154 -6.84 -3.66 -11.84
C HIS A 154 -6.26 -2.70 -10.80
N CYS A 155 -6.63 -1.43 -10.90
CA CYS A 155 -6.08 -0.35 -10.09
C CYS A 155 -7.20 0.55 -9.58
N LEU A 156 -6.97 1.16 -8.42
CA LEU A 156 -7.84 2.16 -7.82
C LEU A 156 -7.08 3.42 -7.49
N ALA A 157 -7.77 4.55 -7.58
CA ALA A 157 -7.31 5.82 -7.05
C ALA A 157 -8.43 6.50 -6.25
N VAL A 158 -8.18 6.81 -4.98
CA VAL A 158 -9.10 7.63 -4.17
C VAL A 158 -8.75 9.09 -4.40
N THR A 159 -9.69 9.83 -4.97
CA THR A 159 -9.53 11.28 -5.20
C THR A 159 -9.97 12.08 -3.97
N MET A 160 -9.38 13.26 -3.77
CA MET A 160 -9.89 14.27 -2.85
C MET A 160 -10.78 15.26 -3.63
N GLU A 161 -11.97 14.81 -4.07
CA GLU A 161 -12.89 15.69 -4.79
C GLU A 161 -13.61 16.66 -3.83
N GLY A 162 -13.94 17.85 -4.33
CA GLY A 162 -14.86 18.79 -3.71
C GLY A 162 -16.20 18.73 -4.41
N GLU A 163 -17.21 18.07 -3.85
CA GLU A 163 -18.58 18.17 -4.36
C GLU A 163 -19.25 19.42 -3.83
N VAL A 164 -19.54 20.37 -4.72
CA VAL A 164 -20.33 21.56 -4.39
C VAL A 164 -21.79 21.15 -4.30
N HIS A 165 -22.33 21.09 -3.09
CA HIS A 165 -23.76 20.89 -2.90
C HIS A 165 -24.44 22.25 -2.78
N ARG A 166 -25.35 22.57 -3.71
CA ARG A 166 -26.25 23.72 -3.58
C ARG A 166 -27.36 23.31 -2.61
N ARG A 167 -27.42 23.94 -1.44
CA ARG A 167 -28.49 23.70 -0.48
C ARG A 167 -29.59 24.73 -0.70
N GLU A 168 -30.74 24.31 -1.20
CA GLU A 168 -31.95 25.16 -1.19
C GLU A 168 -32.48 25.21 0.24
N THR A 169 -32.02 26.21 1.01
CA THR A 169 -32.68 26.59 2.26
C THR A 169 -32.97 28.08 2.19
N THR A 170 -34.21 28.42 2.55
CA THR A 170 -34.84 29.73 2.41
C THR A 170 -33.92 30.91 2.75
N LYS A 171 -33.74 31.80 1.76
CA LYS A 171 -33.25 33.19 1.82
C LYS A 171 -31.75 33.53 1.85
N GLU A 172 -30.82 32.58 1.89
CA GLU A 172 -29.41 32.88 1.60
C GLU A 172 -28.79 31.76 0.77
N GLU A 173 -28.28 32.08 -0.42
CA GLU A 173 -27.56 31.13 -1.28
C GLU A 173 -26.19 30.82 -0.69
N SER A 174 -26.14 29.88 0.25
CA SER A 174 -24.90 29.34 0.82
C SER A 174 -24.47 28.10 0.03
N LEU A 175 -23.40 28.24 -0.77
CA LEU A 175 -22.71 27.11 -1.40
C LEU A 175 -21.85 26.40 -0.35
N THR A 176 -22.23 25.18 0.04
CA THR A 176 -21.38 24.35 0.90
C THR A 176 -20.60 23.37 0.03
N VAL A 177 -19.28 23.52 -0.05
CA VAL A 177 -18.40 22.54 -0.71
C VAL A 177 -18.14 21.40 0.25
N LYS A 178 -18.80 20.26 0.05
CA LYS A 178 -18.52 19.04 0.81
C LYS A 178 -17.43 18.28 0.05
N ARG A 179 -16.23 18.19 0.63
CA ARG A 179 -15.18 17.35 0.05
C ARG A 179 -15.53 15.88 0.25
N THR A 180 -15.82 15.18 -0.84
CA THR A 180 -16.11 13.75 -0.85
C THR A 180 -14.95 13.01 -1.50
N GLU A 181 -14.49 11.98 -0.80
CA GLU A 181 -13.41 11.14 -1.30
C GLU A 181 -14.02 10.07 -2.20
N MET A 182 -13.77 10.18 -3.51
CA MET A 182 -14.40 9.36 -4.54
C MET A 182 -13.38 8.40 -5.17
N PRO A 183 -13.62 7.08 -5.15
CA PRO A 183 -12.74 6.11 -5.81
C PRO A 183 -12.99 6.06 -7.32
N LEU A 184 -11.89 6.09 -8.06
CA LEU A 184 -11.76 5.72 -9.46
C LEU A 184 -11.18 4.31 -9.57
N ILE A 185 -11.54 3.57 -10.61
CA ILE A 185 -11.09 2.20 -10.84
C ILE A 185 -10.96 1.89 -12.32
N TRP A 186 -9.99 1.06 -12.70
CA TRP A 186 -9.74 0.63 -14.08
C TRP A 186 -8.94 -0.67 -14.15
N GLY A 187 -8.83 -1.23 -15.35
CA GLY A 187 -8.17 -2.50 -15.64
C GLY A 187 -9.16 -3.63 -15.94
N ARG A 188 -8.75 -4.86 -15.60
CA ARG A 188 -9.51 -6.10 -15.79
C ARG A 188 -10.79 -6.15 -14.96
N ASN A 189 -11.88 -6.66 -15.52
CA ASN A 189 -13.19 -6.72 -14.88
C ASN A 189 -13.97 -8.03 -15.07
N GLN A 190 -13.32 -9.11 -15.53
CA GLN A 190 -14.03 -10.35 -15.87
C GLN A 190 -14.85 -10.97 -14.71
N ASN A 191 -14.56 -10.60 -13.47
CA ASN A 191 -15.27 -11.04 -12.26
C ASN A 191 -15.97 -9.91 -11.51
N GLY A 192 -16.10 -8.73 -12.13
CA GLY A 192 -16.73 -7.57 -11.51
C GLY A 192 -15.86 -6.80 -10.52
N GLN A 193 -14.54 -7.03 -10.50
CA GLN A 193 -13.61 -6.34 -9.58
C GLN A 193 -13.61 -4.82 -9.78
N LEU A 194 -14.09 -4.29 -10.91
CA LEU A 194 -14.25 -2.84 -11.06
C LEU A 194 -15.47 -2.29 -10.31
N GLY A 195 -16.42 -3.13 -9.86
CA GLY A 195 -17.57 -2.65 -9.09
C GLY A 195 -18.53 -1.73 -9.87
N LEU A 196 -18.48 -1.78 -11.21
CA LEU A 196 -19.23 -0.91 -12.13
C LEU A 196 -20.60 -1.49 -12.52
N GLY A 197 -20.98 -2.66 -11.99
CA GLY A 197 -22.20 -3.38 -12.37
C GLY A 197 -22.08 -4.13 -13.71
N THR A 198 -20.87 -4.30 -14.23
CA THR A 198 -20.57 -4.98 -15.50
C THR A 198 -19.36 -5.91 -15.32
N THR A 199 -19.07 -6.72 -16.34
CA THR A 199 -17.86 -7.56 -16.44
C THR A 199 -16.90 -7.08 -17.54
N GLU A 200 -17.10 -5.87 -18.05
CA GLU A 200 -16.31 -5.28 -19.12
C GLU A 200 -15.07 -4.59 -18.56
N ASP A 201 -13.91 -4.90 -19.14
CA ASP A 201 -12.64 -4.25 -18.80
C ASP A 201 -12.73 -2.73 -19.05
N SER A 202 -12.00 -1.95 -18.27
CA SER A 202 -11.94 -0.50 -18.44
C SER A 202 -10.51 -0.05 -18.65
N PRO A 203 -10.12 0.39 -19.87
CA PRO A 203 -8.76 0.83 -20.12
C PRO A 203 -8.48 2.26 -19.63
N VAL A 204 -9.47 2.91 -19.01
CA VAL A 204 -9.36 4.24 -18.40
C VAL A 204 -10.00 4.27 -17.01
N PRO A 205 -9.54 5.13 -16.09
CA PRO A 205 -10.17 5.37 -14.80
C PRO A 205 -11.66 5.72 -14.90
N GLN A 206 -12.51 5.02 -14.14
CA GLN A 206 -13.95 5.29 -14.03
C GLN A 206 -14.40 5.46 -12.57
N LYS A 207 -15.40 6.32 -12.33
CA LYS A 207 -16.00 6.53 -11.01
C LYS A 207 -16.88 5.35 -10.60
N ILE A 208 -16.67 4.84 -9.39
CA ILE A 208 -17.55 3.81 -8.80
C ILE A 208 -18.82 4.46 -8.27
N LYS A 209 -19.85 4.57 -9.10
CA LYS A 209 -21.12 5.27 -8.76
C LYS A 209 -21.80 4.75 -7.48
N ALA A 210 -21.59 3.48 -7.13
CA ALA A 210 -22.11 2.89 -5.89
C ALA A 210 -21.65 3.62 -4.61
N PHE A 211 -20.55 4.38 -4.67
CA PHE A 211 -20.06 5.19 -3.55
C PHE A 211 -20.49 6.66 -3.60
N GLN A 212 -21.42 7.03 -4.49
CA GLN A 212 -21.96 8.39 -4.48
C GLN A 212 -22.60 8.72 -3.12
N GLY A 213 -22.17 9.82 -2.50
CA GLY A 213 -22.58 10.21 -1.15
C GLY A 213 -21.86 9.48 0.00
N ILE A 214 -21.02 8.48 -0.29
CA ILE A 214 -20.21 7.75 0.70
C ILE A 214 -18.75 8.18 0.55
N SER A 215 -18.20 8.79 1.60
CA SER A 215 -16.77 9.17 1.58
C SER A 215 -15.89 7.96 1.85
N ILE A 216 -15.05 7.61 0.89
CA ILE A 216 -14.15 6.46 0.98
C ILE A 216 -12.82 6.84 1.61
N LYS A 217 -12.55 6.26 2.77
CA LYS A 217 -11.30 6.48 3.49
C LYS A 217 -10.14 5.80 2.79
N MET A 218 -10.36 4.57 2.31
CA MET A 218 -9.31 3.69 1.83
C MET A 218 -9.83 2.57 0.94
N VAL A 219 -8.95 2.11 0.07
CA VAL A 219 -9.16 0.99 -0.84
C VAL A 219 -8.00 -0.01 -0.78
N ALA A 220 -8.29 -1.25 -1.12
CA ALA A 220 -7.31 -2.32 -1.35
C ALA A 220 -7.76 -3.19 -2.54
N ALA A 221 -6.80 -3.71 -3.28
CA ALA A 221 -7.02 -4.54 -4.46
C ALA A 221 -6.27 -5.86 -4.28
N GLY A 222 -6.99 -6.98 -4.41
CA GLY A 222 -6.38 -8.30 -4.53
C GLY A 222 -6.17 -8.66 -5.99
N ALA A 223 -6.04 -9.95 -6.31
CA ALA A 223 -5.91 -10.35 -7.71
C ALA A 223 -7.17 -10.08 -8.53
N GLU A 224 -8.32 -10.55 -8.03
CA GLU A 224 -9.60 -10.53 -8.74
C GLU A 224 -10.74 -9.98 -7.87
N HIS A 225 -10.42 -9.36 -6.74
CA HIS A 225 -11.39 -8.74 -5.85
C HIS A 225 -10.86 -7.42 -5.29
N THR A 226 -11.76 -6.65 -4.72
CA THR A 226 -11.48 -5.31 -4.21
C THR A 226 -12.21 -5.10 -2.90
N ALA A 227 -11.60 -4.32 -2.02
CA ALA A 227 -12.21 -3.92 -0.76
C ALA A 227 -12.06 -2.41 -0.54
N ALA A 228 -12.99 -1.84 0.20
CA ALA A 228 -12.94 -0.43 0.60
C ALA A 228 -13.46 -0.22 2.01
N ILE A 229 -12.96 0.83 2.66
CA ILE A 229 -13.44 1.30 3.95
C ILE A 229 -13.96 2.73 3.79
N SER A 230 -15.19 3.00 4.23
CA SER A 230 -15.72 4.36 4.31
C SER A 230 -15.12 5.13 5.50
N LYS A 231 -15.24 6.47 5.49
CA LYS A 231 -14.84 7.29 6.65
C LYS A 231 -15.57 6.95 7.95
N GLU A 232 -16.76 6.36 7.83
CA GLU A 232 -17.57 5.91 8.97
C GLU A 232 -17.10 4.54 9.52
N GLY A 233 -16.17 3.89 8.83
CA GLY A 233 -15.61 2.60 9.21
C GLY A 233 -16.35 1.39 8.65
N ALA A 234 -17.26 1.58 7.69
CA ALA A 234 -17.95 0.47 7.02
C ALA A 234 -17.01 -0.19 6.00
N LEU A 235 -16.92 -1.52 6.06
CA LEU A 235 -16.16 -2.35 5.13
C LEU A 235 -17.05 -2.80 3.96
N TYR A 236 -16.50 -2.73 2.75
CA TYR A 236 -17.14 -3.15 1.51
C TYR A 236 -16.22 -4.14 0.78
N GLY A 237 -16.81 -5.14 0.13
CA GLY A 237 -16.11 -6.11 -0.71
C GLY A 237 -16.85 -6.35 -2.02
N TRP A 238 -16.12 -6.48 -3.13
CA TRP A 238 -16.67 -6.85 -4.44
C TRP A 238 -15.63 -7.50 -5.36
N GLY A 239 -16.09 -7.97 -6.53
CA GLY A 239 -15.33 -8.77 -7.47
C GLY A 239 -15.54 -10.26 -7.24
N TRP A 240 -14.49 -11.04 -7.45
CA TRP A 240 -14.54 -12.49 -7.35
C TRP A 240 -14.60 -12.98 -5.90
N GLY A 241 -15.59 -13.82 -5.58
CA GLY A 241 -15.91 -14.20 -4.19
C GLY A 241 -15.82 -15.68 -3.87
N ARG A 242 -15.29 -16.52 -4.76
CA ARG A 242 -15.39 -17.99 -4.62
C ARG A 242 -14.73 -18.58 -3.37
N TYR A 243 -13.78 -17.90 -2.75
CA TYR A 243 -13.18 -18.33 -1.48
C TYR A 243 -13.72 -17.59 -0.26
N GLY A 244 -14.77 -16.77 -0.42
CA GLY A 244 -15.31 -15.97 0.67
C GLY A 244 -14.52 -14.71 0.97
N ASN A 245 -13.55 -14.35 0.13
CA ASN A 245 -12.66 -13.19 0.27
C ASN A 245 -13.38 -11.83 0.15
N LEU A 246 -14.69 -11.81 -0.09
CA LEU A 246 -15.52 -10.60 0.00
C LEU A 246 -16.09 -10.38 1.41
N GLY A 247 -16.08 -11.40 2.27
CA GLY A 247 -16.56 -11.30 3.65
C GLY A 247 -18.08 -11.28 3.82
N LEU A 248 -18.82 -11.61 2.76
CA LEU A 248 -20.29 -11.48 2.68
C LEU A 248 -21.04 -12.74 3.17
N GLY A 249 -20.32 -13.77 3.62
CA GLY A 249 -20.92 -15.01 4.12
C GLY A 249 -21.31 -16.02 3.04
N ASP A 250 -20.93 -15.76 1.79
CA ASP A 250 -21.15 -16.68 0.66
C ASP A 250 -19.94 -16.73 -0.29
N ARG A 251 -20.07 -17.51 -1.37
CA ARG A 251 -19.03 -17.72 -2.40
C ARG A 251 -19.38 -17.09 -3.75
N ASN A 252 -20.28 -16.10 -3.79
CA ASN A 252 -20.75 -15.49 -5.03
C ASN A 252 -19.94 -14.23 -5.35
N ASP A 253 -19.71 -13.99 -6.64
CA ASP A 253 -19.08 -12.77 -7.13
C ASP A 253 -20.03 -11.58 -6.98
N ARG A 254 -19.49 -10.37 -6.77
CA ARG A 254 -20.28 -9.13 -6.70
C ARG A 254 -19.80 -8.15 -7.74
N LEU A 255 -20.69 -7.71 -8.61
CA LEU A 255 -20.37 -6.73 -9.67
C LEU A 255 -20.41 -5.28 -9.17
N VAL A 256 -20.87 -5.06 -7.93
CA VAL A 256 -20.94 -3.75 -7.27
C VAL A 256 -20.45 -3.89 -5.82
N PRO A 257 -19.88 -2.83 -5.22
CA PRO A 257 -19.53 -2.82 -3.80
C PRO A 257 -20.70 -3.21 -2.89
N GLU A 258 -20.50 -4.25 -2.07
CA GLU A 258 -21.49 -4.68 -1.07
C GLU A 258 -20.91 -4.53 0.34
N LYS A 259 -21.74 -4.04 1.26
CA LYS A 259 -21.33 -3.78 2.65
C LYS A 259 -21.26 -5.08 3.44
N VAL A 260 -20.11 -5.33 4.08
CA VAL A 260 -19.90 -6.47 4.99
C VAL A 260 -20.64 -6.23 6.30
N SER A 261 -21.60 -7.12 6.61
CA SER A 261 -22.49 -6.96 7.77
C SER A 261 -22.07 -7.79 9.00
N ALA A 262 -21.19 -8.78 8.83
CA ALA A 262 -20.81 -9.75 9.86
C ALA A 262 -19.81 -9.22 10.92
N LEU A 263 -19.72 -7.90 11.11
CA LEU A 263 -18.72 -7.24 11.97
C LEU A 263 -19.27 -6.76 13.32
N ASN A 264 -20.51 -7.10 13.69
CA ASN A 264 -21.12 -6.73 14.97
C ASN A 264 -20.93 -5.25 15.36
N GLU A 265 -21.13 -4.35 14.38
CA GLU A 265 -20.95 -2.88 14.51
C GLU A 265 -19.49 -2.39 14.70
N GLU A 266 -18.51 -3.27 14.65
CA GLU A 266 -17.11 -2.88 14.74
C GLU A 266 -16.65 -2.12 13.49
N LYS A 267 -16.03 -0.95 13.73
CA LYS A 267 -15.59 -0.04 12.68
C LYS A 267 -14.20 -0.42 12.21
N MET A 268 -14.05 -0.58 10.90
CA MET A 268 -12.77 -0.88 10.27
C MET A 268 -11.94 0.38 10.06
N ASN A 269 -10.64 0.26 10.31
CA ASN A 269 -9.65 1.32 10.16
C ASN A 269 -8.75 1.10 8.95
N MET A 270 -8.40 -0.16 8.67
CA MET A 270 -7.42 -0.58 7.67
C MET A 270 -7.91 -1.80 6.88
N VAL A 271 -7.57 -1.88 5.60
CA VAL A 271 -7.82 -3.06 4.76
C VAL A 271 -6.65 -3.32 3.81
N ALA A 272 -6.30 -4.59 3.63
CA ALA A 272 -5.36 -5.07 2.62
C ALA A 272 -5.92 -6.36 2.00
N CYS A 273 -5.55 -6.61 0.75
CA CYS A 273 -5.97 -7.79 0.01
C CYS A 273 -4.73 -8.57 -0.41
N GLY A 274 -4.77 -9.90 -0.27
CA GLY A 274 -3.81 -10.79 -0.92
C GLY A 274 -4.38 -11.37 -2.21
N TRP A 275 -3.87 -12.54 -2.63
CA TRP A 275 -4.38 -13.19 -3.85
C TRP A 275 -5.88 -13.49 -3.75
N ARG A 276 -6.25 -14.25 -2.71
CA ARG A 276 -7.59 -14.82 -2.51
C ARG A 276 -8.06 -14.70 -1.06
N HIS A 277 -7.50 -13.76 -0.31
CA HIS A 277 -7.85 -13.49 1.08
C HIS A 277 -7.80 -11.99 1.33
N THR A 278 -8.48 -11.56 2.39
CA THR A 278 -8.60 -10.17 2.78
C THR A 278 -8.29 -10.03 4.26
N ILE A 279 -7.62 -8.94 4.59
CA ILE A 279 -7.16 -8.59 5.93
C ILE A 279 -7.78 -7.24 6.27
N SER A 280 -8.41 -7.12 7.42
CA SER A 280 -8.93 -5.84 7.91
C SER A 280 -8.57 -5.65 9.38
N VAL A 281 -8.29 -4.42 9.77
CA VAL A 281 -8.03 -4.06 11.17
C VAL A 281 -9.04 -3.03 11.61
N SER A 282 -9.64 -3.26 12.77
CA SER A 282 -10.59 -2.33 13.37
C SER A 282 -9.93 -1.10 14.00
N VAL A 283 -10.74 -0.10 14.36
CA VAL A 283 -10.28 1.10 15.07
C VAL A 283 -9.64 0.76 16.42
N ILE A 284 -10.09 -0.32 17.07
CA ILE A 284 -9.55 -0.77 18.35
C ILE A 284 -8.31 -1.68 18.20
N GLY A 285 -7.89 -1.97 16.96
CA GLY A 285 -6.70 -2.78 16.66
C GLY A 285 -6.98 -4.28 16.50
N GLY A 286 -8.25 -4.70 16.47
CA GLY A 286 -8.61 -6.08 16.20
C GLY A 286 -8.30 -6.46 14.76
N LEU A 287 -7.50 -7.53 14.56
CA LEU A 287 -7.14 -8.05 13.25
C LEU A 287 -8.15 -9.13 12.82
N TYR A 288 -8.68 -8.98 11.62
CA TYR A 288 -9.62 -9.89 11.00
C TYR A 288 -9.08 -10.38 9.66
N THR A 289 -9.21 -11.67 9.38
CA THR A 289 -8.82 -12.28 8.11
C THR A 289 -9.92 -13.22 7.62
N TYR A 290 -10.09 -13.27 6.30
CA TYR A 290 -11.12 -14.09 5.65
C TYR A 290 -10.75 -14.37 4.20
N GLY A 291 -11.37 -15.37 3.60
CA GLY A 291 -11.07 -15.87 2.26
C GLY A 291 -10.41 -17.25 2.28
N TRP A 292 -9.49 -17.46 1.34
CA TRP A 292 -8.80 -18.73 1.14
C TRP A 292 -7.74 -19.00 2.21
N SER A 293 -7.71 -20.21 2.78
CA SER A 293 -6.77 -20.57 3.87
C SER A 293 -5.91 -21.81 3.60
N LYS A 294 -5.80 -22.29 2.35
CA LYS A 294 -5.05 -23.52 2.03
C LYS A 294 -3.61 -23.58 2.58
N TYR A 295 -2.95 -22.43 2.77
CA TYR A 295 -1.59 -22.34 3.29
C TYR A 295 -1.53 -21.69 4.68
N GLY A 296 -2.66 -21.55 5.36
CA GLY A 296 -2.73 -20.93 6.69
C GLY A 296 -2.61 -19.41 6.69
N GLN A 297 -2.71 -18.76 5.53
CA GLN A 297 -2.57 -17.30 5.38
C GLN A 297 -3.61 -16.48 6.17
N LEU A 298 -4.69 -17.11 6.63
CA LEU A 298 -5.65 -16.46 7.52
C LEU A 298 -5.16 -16.38 8.97
N GLY A 299 -4.30 -17.32 9.42
CA GLY A 299 -3.69 -17.26 10.74
C GLY A 299 -4.56 -17.77 11.90
N HIS A 300 -5.59 -18.57 11.60
CA HIS A 300 -6.54 -19.10 12.61
C HIS A 300 -6.11 -20.42 13.26
N GLY A 301 -4.94 -20.94 12.88
CA GLY A 301 -4.46 -22.24 13.38
C GLY A 301 -5.06 -23.44 12.66
N ASP A 302 -5.70 -23.21 11.51
CA ASP A 302 -6.25 -24.22 10.62
C ASP A 302 -6.08 -23.80 9.14
N PHE A 303 -6.63 -24.60 8.23
CA PHE A 303 -6.59 -24.36 6.78
C PHE A 303 -7.99 -24.14 6.18
N GLU A 304 -8.98 -23.82 7.01
CA GLU A 304 -10.37 -23.66 6.57
C GLU A 304 -10.61 -22.27 5.98
N ASP A 305 -11.39 -22.21 4.91
CA ASP A 305 -11.79 -20.93 4.32
C ASP A 305 -12.79 -20.22 5.25
N HIS A 306 -12.61 -18.93 5.49
CA HIS A 306 -13.58 -18.12 6.23
C HIS A 306 -14.36 -17.22 5.27
N LEU A 307 -15.69 -17.34 5.26
CA LEU A 307 -16.56 -16.59 4.35
C LEU A 307 -16.97 -15.21 4.88
N VAL A 308 -16.68 -14.94 6.15
CA VAL A 308 -16.92 -13.67 6.85
C VAL A 308 -15.64 -13.27 7.58
N PRO A 309 -15.42 -11.97 7.88
CA PRO A 309 -14.29 -11.56 8.68
C PRO A 309 -14.23 -12.31 10.01
N TYR A 310 -13.13 -13.02 10.24
CA TYR A 310 -12.91 -13.78 11.46
C TYR A 310 -11.68 -13.25 12.19
N LYS A 311 -11.80 -13.09 13.50
CA LYS A 311 -10.77 -12.45 14.31
C LYS A 311 -9.58 -13.38 14.51
N VAL A 312 -8.38 -12.87 14.30
CA VAL A 312 -7.13 -13.60 14.57
C VAL A 312 -6.83 -13.52 16.06
N GLU A 313 -7.31 -14.49 16.84
CA GLU A 313 -7.22 -14.47 18.31
C GLU A 313 -5.76 -14.50 18.82
N ALA A 314 -4.84 -15.11 18.07
CA ALA A 314 -3.42 -15.11 18.39
C ALA A 314 -2.81 -13.69 18.53
N LEU A 315 -3.41 -12.70 17.87
CA LEU A 315 -2.99 -11.29 17.95
C LEU A 315 -4.01 -10.40 18.67
N ALA A 316 -5.19 -10.93 19.02
CA ALA A 316 -6.17 -10.24 19.86
C ALA A 316 -5.60 -9.90 21.24
N ASP A 317 -4.72 -10.78 21.75
CA ASP A 317 -4.10 -10.71 23.08
C ASP A 317 -2.59 -10.41 23.04
N SER A 318 -2.11 -9.62 22.08
CA SER A 318 -0.74 -9.04 22.16
C SER A 318 -0.53 -8.07 23.36
N SER A 319 -1.41 -8.14 24.37
CA SER A 319 -1.00 -8.26 25.78
C SER A 319 0.04 -9.38 25.99
N ILE A 320 1.27 -9.20 25.49
CA ILE A 320 2.39 -9.94 26.04
C ILE A 320 2.53 -9.46 27.48
N LYS A 321 2.06 -10.27 28.44
CA LYS A 321 2.40 -10.16 29.85
C LYS A 321 3.89 -10.45 29.99
N GLN A 322 4.74 -9.54 29.52
CA GLN A 322 6.12 -9.52 29.98
C GLN A 322 6.05 -8.92 31.37
N ALA A 323 5.86 -9.79 32.36
CA ALA A 323 6.15 -9.44 33.73
C ALA A 323 7.62 -9.05 33.77
N ILE A 324 7.90 -7.74 33.69
CA ILE A 324 9.16 -7.22 34.20
C ILE A 324 9.03 -7.48 35.71
N LEU A 325 9.74 -8.50 36.18
CA LEU A 325 10.07 -8.61 37.59
C LEU A 325 10.94 -7.40 37.93
N SER A 326 10.30 -6.29 38.27
CA SER A 326 10.96 -5.19 38.96
C SER A 326 10.16 -4.91 40.21
N ASP A 327 10.80 -5.16 41.33
CA ASP A 327 10.33 -4.84 42.66
C ASP A 327 9.79 -3.41 42.72
N ASN A 328 8.66 -3.30 43.41
CA ASN A 328 8.11 -2.10 44.03
C ASN A 328 7.56 -0.97 43.13
N SER A 329 6.22 -0.91 43.18
CA SER A 329 5.40 0.30 43.32
C SER A 329 5.09 1.15 42.09
N SER A 330 3.81 1.54 42.03
CA SER A 330 3.09 2.41 41.09
C SER A 330 2.61 1.75 39.79
N ALA A 331 1.31 1.91 39.53
CA ALA A 331 0.54 1.22 38.51
C ALA A 331 1.20 1.27 37.13
N SER A 332 1.49 0.11 36.57
CA SER A 332 1.95 -0.06 35.21
C SER A 332 0.86 0.45 34.25
N ASN A 333 1.14 1.52 33.51
CA ASN A 333 0.39 1.84 32.29
C ASN A 333 0.67 0.73 31.28
N MET A 334 -0.13 -0.33 31.33
CA MET A 334 -0.05 -1.46 30.42
C MET A 334 -0.69 -1.03 29.10
N GLN A 335 0.11 -0.57 28.15
CA GLN A 335 -0.37 -0.18 26.83
C GLN A 335 -0.40 -1.42 25.92
N THR A 336 -1.61 -1.90 25.60
CA THR A 336 -1.79 -3.03 24.69
C THR A 336 -1.26 -2.66 23.30
N ALA A 337 -0.34 -3.47 22.77
CA ALA A 337 0.13 -3.33 21.40
C ALA A 337 -1.04 -3.53 20.43
N ARG A 338 -1.13 -2.69 19.40
CA ARG A 338 -2.19 -2.76 18.37
C ARG A 338 -1.57 -2.96 17.01
N VAL A 339 -2.26 -3.65 16.11
CA VAL A 339 -1.83 -3.73 14.70
C VAL A 339 -1.96 -2.35 14.05
N ILE A 340 -0.85 -1.82 13.55
CA ILE A 340 -0.76 -0.48 12.93
C ILE A 340 -0.53 -0.54 11.42
N MET A 341 -0.11 -1.68 10.88
CA MET A 341 0.04 -1.90 9.44
C MET A 341 -0.19 -3.37 9.09
N ILE A 342 -0.70 -3.60 7.88
CA ILE A 342 -1.00 -4.93 7.33
C ILE A 342 -0.59 -5.02 5.87
N SER A 343 -0.19 -6.21 5.43
CA SER A 343 0.08 -6.54 4.03
C SER A 343 -0.38 -7.95 3.71
N GLY A 344 -1.04 -8.12 2.56
CA GLY A 344 -1.45 -9.41 2.03
C GLY A 344 -0.60 -9.77 0.83
N GLY A 345 0.20 -10.82 0.94
CA GLY A 345 0.88 -11.42 -0.21
C GLY A 345 -0.03 -12.40 -0.94
N TRP A 346 0.51 -13.13 -1.91
CA TRP A 346 -0.29 -14.13 -2.62
C TRP A 346 -0.74 -15.29 -1.72
N ARG A 347 0.13 -15.72 -0.81
CA ARG A 347 -0.09 -16.90 0.06
C ARG A 347 0.38 -16.66 1.49
N HIS A 348 0.68 -15.43 1.86
CA HIS A 348 1.14 -15.06 3.19
C HIS A 348 0.51 -13.73 3.60
N THR A 349 0.53 -13.47 4.91
CA THR A 349 0.04 -12.24 5.53
C THR A 349 1.11 -11.71 6.46
N MET A 350 1.21 -10.39 6.56
CA MET A 350 2.09 -9.72 7.51
C MET A 350 1.35 -8.63 8.29
N ALA A 351 1.73 -8.46 9.55
CA ALA A 351 1.18 -7.42 10.42
C ALA A 351 2.30 -6.81 11.29
N LEU A 352 2.36 -5.48 11.36
CA LEU A 352 3.22 -4.76 12.30
C LEU A 352 2.37 -4.21 13.44
N THR A 353 2.82 -4.44 14.67
CA THR A 353 2.21 -3.91 15.88
C THR A 353 2.89 -2.62 16.36
N SER A 354 2.18 -1.83 17.18
CA SER A 354 2.63 -0.53 17.68
C SER A 354 3.87 -0.60 18.59
N ASP A 355 4.18 -1.77 19.13
CA ASP A 355 5.41 -2.05 19.89
C ASP A 355 6.59 -2.46 18.98
N GLY A 356 6.43 -2.39 17.65
CA GLY A 356 7.49 -2.64 16.68
C GLY A 356 7.68 -4.11 16.29
N LYS A 357 6.83 -5.03 16.75
CA LYS A 357 6.90 -6.45 16.35
C LYS A 357 6.28 -6.69 14.98
N LEU A 358 7.03 -7.35 14.10
CA LEU A 358 6.56 -7.78 12.80
C LEU A 358 6.25 -9.27 12.79
N TYR A 359 5.01 -9.60 12.46
CA TYR A 359 4.51 -10.96 12.33
C TYR A 359 4.32 -11.31 10.86
N GLY A 360 4.64 -12.55 10.50
CA GLY A 360 4.35 -13.11 9.18
C GLY A 360 3.85 -14.55 9.30
N TRP A 361 2.86 -14.92 8.49
CA TRP A 361 2.31 -16.28 8.47
C TRP A 361 1.75 -16.65 7.09
N GLY A 362 1.57 -17.94 6.85
CA GLY A 362 1.10 -18.49 5.58
C GLY A 362 2.13 -19.43 4.95
N TRP A 363 2.21 -19.42 3.61
CA TRP A 363 3.11 -20.30 2.87
C TRP A 363 4.58 -19.96 3.12
N ASN A 364 5.35 -20.96 3.54
CA ASN A 364 6.80 -20.90 3.69
C ASN A 364 7.44 -22.10 2.96
N LYS A 365 8.46 -21.84 2.11
CA LYS A 365 9.15 -22.87 1.32
C LYS A 365 10.28 -23.57 2.10
N VAL A 366 10.65 -23.07 3.27
CA VAL A 366 11.91 -23.43 3.95
C VAL A 366 11.86 -24.80 4.65
N GLU A 367 10.68 -25.38 4.89
CA GLU A 367 10.57 -26.71 5.48
C GLU A 367 9.73 -27.62 4.58
N ASN A 368 10.18 -28.86 4.34
CA ASN A 368 9.50 -29.91 3.56
C ASN A 368 8.15 -30.37 4.18
N GLU A 369 7.54 -29.57 5.05
CA GLU A 369 6.26 -29.81 5.72
C GLU A 369 5.46 -28.51 5.76
N ASN A 370 4.23 -28.51 5.23
CA ASN A 370 3.30 -27.39 5.35
C ASN A 370 2.88 -27.23 6.82
N LYS A 371 3.66 -26.49 7.63
CA LYS A 371 3.31 -26.18 9.02
C LYS A 371 2.65 -24.81 9.13
N LEU A 372 1.61 -24.73 9.97
CA LEU A 372 1.05 -23.47 10.46
C LEU A 372 2.08 -22.84 11.41
N SER A 373 2.78 -21.81 10.95
CA SER A 373 3.65 -21.03 11.82
C SER A 373 3.32 -19.54 11.70
N LEU A 374 2.83 -18.97 12.80
CA LEU A 374 2.98 -17.55 13.05
C LEU A 374 4.46 -17.33 13.35
N VAL A 375 5.19 -16.85 12.37
CA VAL A 375 6.61 -16.57 12.52
C VAL A 375 6.74 -15.13 12.98
N TYR A 376 7.20 -14.95 14.21
CA TYR A 376 7.79 -13.67 14.60
C TYR A 376 9.05 -13.48 13.77
N ILE A 377 9.08 -12.45 12.94
CA ILE A 377 10.14 -12.29 11.95
C ILE A 377 11.32 -11.54 12.59
N PHE A 378 11.05 -10.35 13.14
CA PHE A 378 12.01 -9.53 13.90
C PHE A 378 11.34 -8.28 14.50
N GLU A 379 12.08 -7.53 15.31
CA GLU A 379 11.68 -6.26 15.93
C GLU A 379 12.21 -5.09 15.10
N ILE A 380 11.33 -4.14 14.76
CA ILE A 380 11.70 -2.90 14.08
C ILE A 380 11.83 -1.80 15.13
N HIS A 381 13.07 -1.38 15.42
CA HIS A 381 13.33 -0.18 16.22
C HIS A 381 13.38 1.04 15.31
N SER A 382 12.24 1.71 15.12
CA SER A 382 12.16 2.97 14.37
C SER A 382 11.93 4.15 15.33
N PRO A 383 12.69 5.26 15.22
CA PRO A 383 12.43 6.48 15.99
C PRO A 383 11.03 7.08 15.74
N ILE A 384 10.39 6.74 14.62
CA ILE A 384 9.03 7.18 14.25
C ILE A 384 7.96 6.50 15.13
N LEU A 385 8.21 5.30 15.63
CA LEU A 385 7.28 4.59 16.52
C LEU A 385 7.28 5.18 17.94
N ASN A 386 8.38 5.82 18.35
CA ASN A 386 8.57 6.35 19.70
C ASN A 386 7.99 7.76 19.91
N SER A 387 7.57 8.47 18.86
CA SER A 387 7.14 9.88 18.98
C SER A 387 5.67 10.06 19.40
N GLY A 388 4.87 9.00 19.54
CA GLY A 388 3.48 9.08 20.01
C GLY A 388 2.51 9.82 19.08
N GLU A 389 2.98 10.52 18.05
CA GLU A 389 2.20 11.21 17.03
C GLU A 389 1.98 10.32 15.80
N ILE A 390 1.34 9.16 16.00
CA ILE A 390 0.84 8.37 14.86
C ILE A 390 -0.49 9.00 14.43
N THR A 391 -0.44 9.99 13.52
CA THR A 391 -1.64 10.37 12.77
C THR A 391 -1.79 9.40 11.58
N PRO A 392 -2.94 8.70 11.43
CA PRO A 392 -3.16 7.71 10.35
C PRO A 392 -3.14 8.29 8.92
N LEU A 393 -2.90 9.60 8.77
CA LEU A 393 -2.96 10.30 7.48
C LEU A 393 -1.64 10.31 6.72
N ASN A 394 -0.50 10.01 7.34
CA ASN A 394 0.83 10.21 6.73
C ASN A 394 1.68 8.93 6.55
N MET A 395 1.17 7.74 6.86
CA MET A 395 1.83 6.46 6.57
C MET A 395 0.99 5.64 5.58
N PRO A 396 1.30 5.63 4.28
CA PRO A 396 0.66 4.74 3.34
C PRO A 396 1.07 3.27 3.57
N TYR A 397 0.16 2.37 3.22
CA TYR A 397 0.16 0.91 3.38
C TYR A 397 1.40 0.15 2.86
N HIS A 398 2.31 0.81 2.15
CA HIS A 398 3.37 0.16 1.39
C HIS A 398 4.62 -0.21 2.21
N TYR A 399 4.77 0.32 3.44
CA TYR A 399 5.98 0.09 4.24
C TYR A 399 6.24 -1.41 4.56
N ILE A 400 5.20 -2.25 4.66
CA ILE A 400 5.36 -3.70 4.90
C ILE A 400 5.55 -4.52 3.61
N ALA A 401 4.97 -4.11 2.47
CA ALA A 401 5.13 -4.81 1.18
C ALA A 401 6.61 -5.01 0.79
N SER A 402 7.44 -4.16 1.36
CA SER A 402 8.89 -4.04 1.24
C SER A 402 9.66 -5.04 2.08
N VAL A 403 9.17 -5.32 3.27
CA VAL A 403 9.75 -6.32 4.19
C VAL A 403 9.37 -7.73 3.74
N CYS A 404 8.31 -7.88 2.93
CA CYS A 404 7.96 -9.13 2.26
C CYS A 404 9.14 -9.77 1.50
N PHE A 405 10.14 -8.97 1.07
CA PHE A 405 11.27 -9.43 0.27
C PHE A 405 12.35 -10.20 1.06
N LEU A 406 12.37 -10.12 2.40
CA LEU A 406 13.36 -10.86 3.21
C LEU A 406 12.97 -12.32 3.48
N ILE A 407 11.80 -12.78 3.01
CA ILE A 407 11.22 -14.10 3.35
C ILE A 407 10.88 -14.92 2.09
N HIS A 408 11.44 -14.58 0.91
CA HIS A 408 11.30 -15.39 -0.31
C HIS A 408 12.54 -16.21 -0.62
#